data_AF-A0A7J9YAE9-F1
#
_entry.id   AF-A0A7J9YAE9-F1
#
_cell.length_a   1.000
_cell.length_b   1.000
_cell.length_c   1.000
_cell.angle_alpha   90.00
_cell.angle_beta   90.00
_cell.angle_gamma   90.00
#
_symmetry.space_group_name_H-M   'P 1'
#
loop_
_entity.id
_entity.type
_entity.pdbx_description
1 polymer ?
#
loop_
_entity_poly.entity_id
_entity_poly.type
_entity_poly.pdbx_seq_one_letter_code
_entity_poly.pdbx_strand_id
1 'polypeptide(L)'
;MQQNLIATNVGNLLFSNAVHKMLSTSDAEIQVNGPRLNGDPDDADRINAEYDLFVVPLANAFRHDFRKHLVTLTELIERLKIPVVVFGVGAQSSVDYDLDEMRSLDELVTRFARAVLDRSASIGVRGEFTERYLSRLGFTDVEVIGCPSMFFHGESFQIAKKVPELTSDSAIAVSVSRWVDGIGDIVMTNYERYPGLTYFAQELRDLQAMYWGDTSAVANTHDEVPVHLSHPLFQERKARMHVEPHTWMGGLAEHDFAFGTRIHGNIAALLAGTPAMVLCHDSRTLELSRYFGIPHRAIADTPRDVDVARLYDEADFSDLVKGYPERFDRLVSFMEKNSLRHVFASGEDGGAGFDARMARVDFAAPVTAWEGDDDGGLGYRIGWLKEAHASQARRVAELRSRLDKEAGKLREELAASRERTERLERALRRVEREQRLGFGRRVRRGLARRARRLVRWRGGRDASSAAPARRAGGAS
;
A
#
# COMPACT_ATOMS: atom_id res chain seq x y z
N MET A 1 13.65 -3.94 12.39
CA MET A 1 13.90 -3.39 11.03
C MET A 1 13.92 -4.45 9.93
N GLN A 2 14.79 -5.47 9.99
CA GLN A 2 14.96 -6.46 8.91
C GLN A 2 13.66 -7.20 8.53
N GLN A 3 12.86 -7.58 9.52
CA GLN A 3 11.57 -8.26 9.32
C GLN A 3 10.39 -7.29 9.07
N ASN A 4 10.59 -5.98 9.16
CA ASN A 4 9.55 -4.95 9.00
C ASN A 4 8.24 -5.22 9.78
N LEU A 5 8.35 -5.64 11.05
CA LEU A 5 7.18 -5.95 11.90
C LEU A 5 6.24 -4.76 12.15
N ILE A 6 6.71 -3.54 11.92
CA ILE A 6 5.91 -2.30 12.03
C ILE A 6 5.19 -1.94 10.72
N ALA A 7 5.23 -2.79 9.68
CA ALA A 7 4.60 -2.53 8.40
C ALA A 7 4.95 -1.14 7.81
N THR A 8 6.22 -0.76 7.88
CA THR A 8 6.78 0.56 7.52
C THR A 8 6.38 1.75 8.40
N ASN A 9 5.35 1.64 9.24
CA ASN A 9 4.84 2.73 10.06
C ASN A 9 4.20 2.23 11.37
N VAL A 10 4.66 2.71 12.52
CA VAL A 10 4.19 2.27 13.86
C VAL A 10 2.73 2.62 14.15
N GLY A 11 2.15 3.60 13.45
CA GLY A 11 0.71 3.86 13.50
C GLY A 11 -0.15 2.67 13.08
N ASN A 12 0.41 1.72 12.30
CA ASN A 12 -0.27 0.48 11.97
C ASN A 12 -0.47 -0.45 13.18
N LEU A 13 0.40 -0.33 14.18
CA LEU A 13 0.31 -1.12 15.40
C LEU A 13 -0.84 -0.65 16.29
N LEU A 14 -1.20 0.64 16.30
CA LEU A 14 -2.30 1.15 17.13
C LEU A 14 -3.64 0.45 16.81
N PHE A 15 -4.03 0.44 15.54
CA PHE A 15 -5.32 -0.15 15.15
C PHE A 15 -5.29 -1.69 15.22
N SER A 16 -4.15 -2.31 14.93
CA SER A 16 -4.01 -3.77 15.01
C SER A 16 -4.03 -4.24 16.46
N ASN A 17 -3.38 -3.51 17.38
CA ASN A 17 -3.36 -3.81 18.80
C ASN A 17 -4.72 -3.55 19.46
N ALA A 18 -5.43 -2.49 19.03
CA ALA A 18 -6.81 -2.25 19.46
C ALA A 18 -7.75 -3.39 19.08
N VAL A 19 -7.73 -3.87 17.83
CA VAL A 19 -8.54 -5.03 17.44
C VAL A 19 -8.11 -6.29 18.18
N HIS A 20 -6.81 -6.51 18.38
CA HIS A 20 -6.33 -7.64 19.19
C HIS A 20 -6.88 -7.57 20.62
N LYS A 21 -6.85 -6.40 21.28
CA LYS A 21 -7.42 -6.20 22.61
C LYS A 21 -8.92 -6.47 22.61
N MET A 22 -9.65 -5.91 21.65
CA MET A 22 -11.11 -6.08 21.53
C MET A 22 -11.53 -7.55 21.45
N LEU A 23 -10.73 -8.39 20.78
CA LEU A 23 -11.04 -9.80 20.57
C LEU A 23 -10.44 -10.73 21.64
N SER A 24 -9.68 -10.20 22.61
CA SER A 24 -8.99 -10.99 23.64
C SER A 24 -9.94 -11.43 24.75
N THR A 25 -11.07 -12.06 24.40
CA THR A 25 -12.03 -12.61 25.36
C THR A 25 -11.42 -13.74 26.18
N SER A 26 -12.09 -14.10 27.27
CA SER A 26 -11.66 -15.15 28.20
C SER A 26 -11.42 -16.52 27.56
N ASP A 27 -12.05 -16.79 26.41
CA ASP A 27 -12.04 -18.06 25.68
C ASP A 27 -11.45 -17.97 24.27
N ALA A 28 -10.85 -16.84 23.90
CA ALA A 28 -10.22 -16.64 22.59
C ALA A 28 -8.71 -16.87 22.63
N GLU A 29 -8.22 -17.66 21.67
CA GLU A 29 -6.81 -17.73 21.32
C GLU A 29 -6.57 -16.96 20.02
N ILE A 30 -5.74 -15.92 20.07
CA ILE A 30 -5.46 -15.06 18.92
C ILE A 30 -4.04 -15.34 18.43
N GLN A 31 -3.92 -15.69 17.16
CA GLN A 31 -2.65 -15.76 16.47
C GLN A 31 -2.55 -14.68 15.41
N VAL A 32 -1.52 -13.84 15.53
CA VAL A 32 -1.21 -12.83 14.51
C VAL A 32 -0.49 -13.53 13.35
N ASN A 33 -0.93 -13.25 12.12
CA ASN A 33 -0.16 -13.65 10.94
C ASN A 33 1.27 -13.13 11.08
N GLY A 34 2.26 -14.01 10.88
CA GLY A 34 3.67 -13.70 11.12
C GLY A 34 4.23 -12.56 10.23
N PRO A 35 5.51 -12.56 9.86
CA PRO A 35 6.13 -11.41 9.15
C PRO A 35 5.48 -11.08 7.78
N ARG A 36 4.64 -11.96 7.24
CA ARG A 36 3.81 -11.71 6.05
C ARG A 36 2.52 -10.98 6.46
N LEU A 37 2.65 -9.66 6.60
CA LEU A 37 1.59 -8.74 7.09
C LEU A 37 0.22 -8.84 6.37
N ASN A 38 0.17 -9.37 5.14
CA ASN A 38 -1.08 -9.52 4.36
C ASN A 38 -1.51 -10.98 4.18
N GLY A 39 -0.92 -11.90 4.95
CA GLY A 39 -1.09 -13.34 4.79
C GLY A 39 -0.41 -13.90 3.54
N ASP A 40 -0.54 -15.20 3.36
CA ASP A 40 -0.14 -15.94 2.16
C ASP A 40 -1.33 -16.78 1.68
N PRO A 41 -1.78 -16.68 0.42
CA PRO A 41 -2.84 -17.53 -0.12
C PRO A 41 -2.56 -19.03 0.03
N ASP A 42 -1.30 -19.43 0.18
CA ASP A 42 -0.91 -20.84 0.39
C ASP A 42 -1.11 -21.31 1.84
N ASP A 43 -1.33 -20.38 2.79
CA ASP A 43 -1.68 -20.72 4.17
C ASP A 43 -3.17 -21.06 4.34
N ALA A 44 -4.00 -20.89 3.30
CA ALA A 44 -5.46 -20.99 3.40
C ALA A 44 -5.95 -22.35 3.93
N ASP A 45 -5.37 -23.46 3.48
CA ASP A 45 -5.79 -24.80 3.93
C ASP A 45 -5.50 -25.02 5.41
N ARG A 46 -4.35 -24.53 5.88
CA ARG A 46 -4.00 -24.55 7.31
C ARG A 46 -4.95 -23.67 8.11
N ILE A 47 -5.20 -22.45 7.64
CA ILE A 47 -6.08 -21.50 8.34
C ILE A 47 -7.50 -22.08 8.47
N ASN A 48 -8.01 -22.68 7.40
CA ASN A 48 -9.33 -23.33 7.41
C ASN A 48 -9.44 -24.54 8.35
N ALA A 49 -8.32 -25.18 8.67
CA ALA A 49 -8.28 -26.35 9.54
C ALA A 49 -8.06 -26.00 11.01
N GLU A 50 -7.37 -24.90 11.30
CA GLU A 50 -6.89 -24.55 12.65
C GLU A 50 -7.66 -23.41 13.32
N TYR A 51 -8.37 -22.56 12.58
CA TYR A 51 -9.07 -21.39 13.15
C TYR A 51 -10.52 -21.33 12.73
N ASP A 52 -11.33 -20.69 13.58
CA ASP A 52 -12.77 -20.50 13.34
C ASP A 52 -13.09 -19.16 12.65
N LEU A 53 -12.14 -18.22 12.62
CA LEU A 53 -12.37 -16.84 12.20
C LEU A 53 -11.08 -16.19 11.69
N PHE A 54 -11.18 -15.36 10.66
CA PHE A 54 -10.07 -14.54 10.16
C PHE A 54 -10.40 -13.04 10.20
N VAL A 55 -9.66 -12.27 11.01
CA VAL A 55 -9.90 -10.84 11.19
C VAL A 55 -8.82 -10.00 10.52
N VAL A 56 -9.23 -8.94 9.82
CA VAL A 56 -8.34 -8.10 9.02
C VAL A 56 -8.51 -6.62 9.38
N PRO A 57 -7.70 -6.10 10.33
CA PRO A 57 -7.59 -4.67 10.56
C PRO A 57 -6.87 -3.99 9.40
N LEU A 58 -7.55 -3.07 8.72
CA LEU A 58 -6.97 -2.28 7.64
C LEU A 58 -6.91 -0.80 8.02
N ALA A 59 -6.13 -0.06 7.25
CA ALA A 59 -6.17 1.40 7.20
C ALA A 59 -6.55 1.81 5.78
N ASN A 60 -5.71 2.58 5.11
CA ASN A 60 -5.94 3.13 3.78
C ASN A 60 -5.68 2.15 2.62
N ALA A 61 -6.21 0.93 2.69
CA ALA A 61 -5.86 -0.15 1.75
C ALA A 61 -6.32 0.11 0.31
N PHE A 62 -7.34 0.93 0.06
CA PHE A 62 -7.73 1.29 -1.30
C PHE A 62 -6.89 2.46 -1.79
N ARG A 63 -5.67 2.14 -2.24
CA ARG A 63 -4.71 3.09 -2.82
C ARG A 63 -3.79 2.40 -3.83
N HIS A 64 -3.19 3.20 -4.71
CA HIS A 64 -2.33 2.73 -5.80
C HIS A 64 -1.18 1.83 -5.31
N ASP A 65 -0.48 2.25 -4.26
CA ASP A 65 0.71 1.55 -3.75
C ASP A 65 0.40 0.24 -3.03
N PHE A 66 -0.86 0.03 -2.62
CA PHE A 66 -1.26 -1.15 -1.87
C PHE A 66 -1.87 -2.25 -2.76
N ARG A 67 -2.00 -2.02 -4.08
CA ARG A 67 -2.65 -2.97 -4.99
C ARG A 67 -2.12 -4.40 -4.90
N LYS A 68 -0.80 -4.58 -4.88
CA LYS A 68 -0.20 -5.93 -4.82
C LYS A 68 -0.62 -6.66 -3.54
N HIS A 69 -0.61 -5.95 -2.42
CA HIS A 69 -1.02 -6.49 -1.13
C HIS A 69 -2.52 -6.80 -1.09
N LEU A 70 -3.34 -5.92 -1.68
CA LEU A 70 -4.78 -6.13 -1.79
C LEU A 70 -5.12 -7.35 -2.67
N VAL A 71 -4.39 -7.57 -3.76
CA VAL A 71 -4.52 -8.79 -4.59
C VAL A 71 -4.22 -10.04 -3.77
N THR A 72 -3.06 -10.09 -3.10
CA THR A 72 -2.66 -11.24 -2.28
C THR A 72 -3.67 -11.52 -1.16
N LEU A 73 -4.14 -10.48 -0.47
CA LEU A 73 -5.15 -10.62 0.57
C LEU A 73 -6.49 -11.13 0.00
N THR A 74 -6.90 -10.62 -1.16
CA THR A 74 -8.13 -11.07 -1.84
C THR A 74 -8.03 -12.56 -2.21
N GLU A 75 -6.91 -13.00 -2.78
CA GLU A 75 -6.66 -14.40 -3.14
C GLU A 75 -6.69 -15.34 -1.93
N LEU A 76 -6.15 -14.89 -0.78
CA LEU A 76 -6.26 -15.62 0.46
C LEU A 76 -7.72 -15.72 0.89
N ILE A 77 -8.44 -14.59 1.00
CA ILE A 77 -9.84 -14.54 1.42
C ILE A 77 -10.72 -15.46 0.56
N GLU A 78 -10.55 -15.45 -0.77
CA GLU A 78 -11.29 -16.32 -1.69
C GLU A 78 -11.10 -17.82 -1.42
N ARG A 79 -9.95 -18.22 -0.84
CA ARG A 79 -9.63 -19.61 -0.48
C ARG A 79 -10.08 -19.98 0.94
N LEU A 80 -10.43 -19.00 1.79
CA LEU A 80 -10.93 -19.26 3.13
C LEU A 80 -12.37 -19.79 3.09
N LYS A 81 -12.68 -20.68 4.02
CA LYS A 81 -14.00 -21.31 4.24
C LYS A 81 -14.62 -20.88 5.56
N ILE A 82 -13.88 -20.12 6.35
CA ILE A 82 -14.28 -19.56 7.63
C ILE A 82 -14.71 -18.09 7.47
N PRO A 83 -15.47 -17.52 8.42
CA PRO A 83 -15.83 -16.11 8.42
C PRO A 83 -14.60 -15.19 8.33
N VAL A 84 -14.77 -14.09 7.61
CA VAL A 84 -13.75 -13.05 7.44
C VAL A 84 -14.35 -11.71 7.83
N VAL A 85 -13.71 -10.96 8.73
CA VAL A 85 -14.20 -9.63 9.15
C VAL A 85 -13.14 -8.56 8.95
N VAL A 86 -13.48 -7.53 8.18
CA VAL A 86 -12.59 -6.41 7.88
C VAL A 86 -12.92 -5.22 8.77
N PHE A 87 -11.94 -4.78 9.55
CA PHE A 87 -12.06 -3.59 10.41
C PHE A 87 -11.48 -2.36 9.74
N GLY A 88 -12.34 -1.37 9.48
CA GLY A 88 -11.96 -0.02 9.13
C GLY A 88 -11.08 0.05 7.89
N VAL A 89 -11.52 -0.44 6.75
CA VAL A 89 -10.82 -0.17 5.49
C VAL A 89 -11.11 1.25 5.00
N GLY A 90 -10.13 1.90 4.38
CA GLY A 90 -10.19 3.29 3.93
C GLY A 90 -9.72 3.46 2.48
N ALA A 91 -10.39 4.35 1.76
CA ALA A 91 -9.97 4.86 0.46
C ALA A 91 -9.13 6.12 0.59
N GLN A 92 -8.18 6.30 -0.33
CA GLN A 92 -7.28 7.45 -0.33
C GLN A 92 -7.35 8.20 -1.66
N SER A 93 -7.76 9.47 -1.57
CA SER A 93 -7.81 10.45 -2.66
C SER A 93 -7.22 11.80 -2.18
N SER A 94 -7.24 12.80 -3.04
CA SER A 94 -7.02 14.20 -2.67
C SER A 94 -8.05 14.71 -1.64
N VAL A 95 -7.75 15.81 -0.94
CA VAL A 95 -8.63 16.41 0.09
C VAL A 95 -10.03 16.80 -0.43
N ASP A 96 -10.19 16.89 -1.74
CA ASP A 96 -11.45 17.18 -2.43
C ASP A 96 -12.39 15.96 -2.51
N TYR A 97 -11.96 14.79 -2.01
CA TYR A 97 -12.75 13.55 -2.03
C TYR A 97 -13.18 13.12 -3.43
N ASP A 98 -12.29 13.30 -4.41
CA ASP A 98 -12.59 12.93 -5.78
C ASP A 98 -12.63 11.40 -5.95
N LEU A 99 -13.82 10.85 -6.17
CA LEU A 99 -14.03 9.43 -6.46
C LEU A 99 -13.49 9.04 -7.84
N ASP A 100 -13.27 10.00 -8.73
CA ASP A 100 -12.81 9.73 -10.08
C ASP A 100 -11.34 9.32 -10.12
N GLU A 101 -10.53 9.76 -9.15
CA GLU A 101 -9.17 9.29 -8.89
C GLU A 101 -9.14 7.78 -8.56
N MET A 102 -10.23 7.26 -7.97
CA MET A 102 -10.34 5.88 -7.53
C MET A 102 -10.63 4.89 -8.67
N ARG A 103 -11.07 5.37 -9.85
CA ARG A 103 -11.52 4.51 -10.97
C ARG A 103 -10.53 3.40 -11.35
N SER A 104 -9.22 3.69 -11.26
CA SER A 104 -8.18 2.70 -11.56
C SER A 104 -8.12 1.51 -10.59
N LEU A 105 -8.87 1.56 -9.50
CA LEU A 105 -8.96 0.55 -8.45
C LEU A 105 -10.32 -0.17 -8.43
N ASP A 106 -11.32 0.28 -9.20
CA ASP A 106 -12.70 -0.22 -9.14
C ASP A 106 -12.75 -1.76 -9.21
N GLU A 107 -12.17 -2.38 -10.25
CA GLU A 107 -12.21 -3.84 -10.42
C GLU A 107 -11.57 -4.58 -9.25
N LEU A 108 -10.44 -4.07 -8.74
CA LEU A 108 -9.71 -4.68 -7.64
C LEU A 108 -10.49 -4.57 -6.33
N VAL A 109 -11.05 -3.40 -6.05
CA VAL A 109 -11.84 -3.14 -4.84
C VAL A 109 -13.17 -3.90 -4.88
N THR A 110 -13.82 -3.99 -6.04
CA THR A 110 -15.02 -4.81 -6.23
C THR A 110 -14.74 -6.28 -5.95
N ARG A 111 -13.62 -6.83 -6.46
CA ARG A 111 -13.24 -8.22 -6.18
C ARG A 111 -12.99 -8.45 -4.68
N PHE A 112 -12.24 -7.55 -4.04
CA PHE A 112 -11.98 -7.61 -2.61
C PHE A 112 -13.26 -7.56 -1.77
N ALA A 113 -14.13 -6.57 -2.02
CA ALA A 113 -15.36 -6.38 -1.27
C ALA A 113 -16.31 -7.57 -1.41
N ARG A 114 -16.44 -8.16 -2.61
CA ARG A 114 -17.19 -9.41 -2.81
C ARG A 114 -16.61 -10.55 -1.99
N ALA A 115 -15.29 -10.78 -2.08
CA ALA A 115 -14.63 -11.87 -1.38
C ALA A 115 -14.84 -11.79 0.15
N VAL A 116 -14.87 -10.57 0.71
CA VAL A 116 -15.17 -10.32 2.13
C VAL A 116 -16.65 -10.56 2.43
N LEU A 117 -17.58 -9.96 1.67
CA LEU A 117 -19.02 -10.06 1.93
C LEU A 117 -19.60 -11.46 1.71
N ASP A 118 -18.94 -12.30 0.91
CA ASP A 118 -19.25 -13.73 0.82
C ASP A 118 -19.03 -14.48 2.16
N ARG A 119 -18.34 -13.85 3.13
CA ARG A 119 -17.90 -14.43 4.42
C ARG A 119 -18.17 -13.54 5.62
N SER A 120 -18.86 -12.42 5.43
CA SER A 120 -19.07 -11.37 6.43
C SER A 120 -20.45 -10.77 6.28
N ALA A 121 -21.06 -10.33 7.39
CA ALA A 121 -22.35 -9.65 7.34
C ALA A 121 -22.20 -8.19 6.86
N SER A 122 -21.03 -7.58 7.04
CA SER A 122 -20.72 -6.25 6.53
C SER A 122 -19.23 -5.94 6.51
N ILE A 123 -18.84 -4.88 5.79
CA ILE A 123 -17.48 -4.34 5.80
C ILE A 123 -17.42 -3.09 6.66
N GLY A 124 -16.54 -3.09 7.67
CA GLY A 124 -16.24 -1.89 8.45
C GLY A 124 -15.34 -0.93 7.67
N VAL A 125 -15.72 0.34 7.53
CA VAL A 125 -14.94 1.38 6.86
C VAL A 125 -14.56 2.54 7.77
N ARG A 126 -13.49 3.28 7.39
CA ARG A 126 -12.93 4.39 8.19
C ARG A 126 -13.80 5.66 8.20
N GLY A 127 -14.68 5.84 7.23
CA GLY A 127 -15.48 7.05 7.09
C GLY A 127 -16.43 7.02 5.90
N GLU A 128 -17.21 8.08 5.76
CA GLU A 128 -18.28 8.22 4.78
C GLU A 128 -17.75 8.34 3.34
N PHE A 129 -16.52 8.81 3.11
CA PHE A 129 -15.97 8.83 1.75
C PHE A 129 -15.73 7.40 1.26
N THR A 130 -15.17 6.55 2.11
CA THR A 130 -14.96 5.14 1.76
C THR A 130 -16.30 4.41 1.58
N GLU A 131 -17.29 4.69 2.43
CA GLU A 131 -18.65 4.17 2.28
C GLU A 131 -19.29 4.59 0.95
N ARG A 132 -19.21 5.87 0.57
CA ARG A 132 -19.71 6.37 -0.72
C ARG A 132 -19.01 5.70 -1.89
N TYR A 133 -17.71 5.46 -1.78
CA TYR A 133 -16.94 4.77 -2.83
C TYR A 133 -17.44 3.33 -3.02
N LEU A 134 -17.61 2.56 -1.94
CA LEU A 134 -18.16 1.19 -2.04
C LEU A 134 -19.64 1.19 -2.51
N SER A 135 -20.44 2.17 -2.09
CA SER A 135 -21.80 2.36 -2.58
C SER A 135 -21.85 2.61 -4.09
N ARG A 136 -20.93 3.42 -4.64
CA ARG A 136 -20.79 3.64 -6.09
C ARG A 136 -20.47 2.35 -6.85
N LEU A 137 -19.74 1.42 -6.22
CA LEU A 137 -19.44 0.10 -6.78
C LEU A 137 -20.59 -0.91 -6.61
N GLY A 138 -21.68 -0.53 -5.94
CA GLY A 138 -22.89 -1.32 -5.78
C GLY A 138 -22.97 -2.13 -4.48
N PHE A 139 -22.15 -1.83 -3.47
CA PHE A 139 -22.20 -2.50 -2.17
C PHE A 139 -23.00 -1.70 -1.15
N THR A 140 -23.89 -2.37 -0.42
CA THR A 140 -24.74 -1.75 0.63
C THR A 140 -24.43 -2.25 2.04
N ASP A 141 -23.82 -3.43 2.17
CA ASP A 141 -23.43 -4.02 3.45
C ASP A 141 -22.12 -3.44 3.96
N VAL A 142 -22.11 -2.11 4.15
CA VAL A 142 -20.95 -1.32 4.53
C VAL A 142 -21.31 -0.49 5.75
N GLU A 143 -20.42 -0.45 6.74
CA GLU A 143 -20.66 0.26 7.99
C GLU A 143 -19.48 1.18 8.31
N VAL A 144 -19.73 2.48 8.40
CA VAL A 144 -18.75 3.42 8.93
C VAL A 144 -18.51 3.13 10.41
N ILE A 145 -17.31 2.68 10.77
CA ILE A 145 -16.91 2.40 12.16
C ILE A 145 -15.72 3.24 12.61
N GLY A 146 -15.07 3.94 11.68
CA GLY A 146 -13.86 4.71 11.98
C GLY A 146 -12.61 3.85 12.13
N CYS A 147 -11.58 4.43 12.76
CA CYS A 147 -10.38 3.73 13.17
C CYS A 147 -10.63 2.96 14.46
N PRO A 148 -10.40 1.63 14.52
CA PRO A 148 -10.61 0.89 15.76
C PRO A 148 -9.66 1.33 16.88
N SER A 149 -8.53 1.98 16.55
CA SER A 149 -7.62 2.47 17.60
C SER A 149 -8.23 3.51 18.52
N MET A 150 -9.21 4.30 18.08
CA MET A 150 -9.87 5.28 18.95
C MET A 150 -10.60 4.63 20.13
N PHE A 151 -10.95 3.35 20.01
CA PHE A 151 -11.70 2.61 21.02
C PHE A 151 -10.82 1.69 21.88
N PHE A 152 -9.51 1.94 21.91
CA PHE A 152 -8.55 1.15 22.68
C PHE A 152 -8.88 1.10 24.19
N HIS A 153 -9.48 2.17 24.73
CA HIS A 153 -9.90 2.27 26.14
C HIS A 153 -11.39 1.95 26.35
N GLY A 154 -12.09 1.41 25.34
CA GLY A 154 -13.52 1.15 25.41
C GLY A 154 -14.33 2.42 25.68
N GLU A 155 -15.43 2.32 26.43
CA GLU A 155 -16.29 3.45 26.82
C GLU A 155 -15.60 4.50 27.70
N SER A 156 -14.47 4.13 28.34
CA SER A 156 -13.80 4.98 29.32
C SER A 156 -12.95 6.11 28.73
N PHE A 157 -12.84 6.18 27.40
CA PHE A 157 -12.09 7.24 26.73
C PHE A 157 -12.64 8.62 27.11
N GLN A 158 -11.74 9.49 27.57
CA GLN A 158 -12.02 10.89 27.89
C GLN A 158 -10.83 11.73 27.47
N ILE A 159 -11.09 12.99 27.09
CA ILE A 159 -10.03 13.92 26.73
C ILE A 159 -10.42 15.35 27.08
N ALA A 160 -9.46 16.11 27.60
CA ALA A 160 -9.58 17.52 27.89
C ALA A 160 -8.22 18.20 27.77
N LYS A 161 -8.24 19.54 27.74
CA LYS A 161 -7.05 20.37 27.88
C LYS A 161 -6.40 20.11 29.25
N LYS A 162 -5.08 19.87 29.28
CA LYS A 162 -4.32 19.60 30.52
C LYS A 162 -3.98 20.87 31.30
N VAL A 163 -3.71 21.95 30.57
CA VAL A 163 -3.30 23.26 31.11
C VAL A 163 -4.22 24.35 30.57
N PRO A 164 -4.42 25.48 31.27
CA PRO A 164 -5.26 26.57 30.77
C PRO A 164 -4.71 27.21 29.48
N GLU A 165 -3.40 27.31 29.36
CA GLU A 165 -2.69 27.88 28.23
C GLU A 165 -1.33 27.19 28.07
N LEU A 166 -0.75 27.23 26.86
CA LEU A 166 0.62 26.78 26.62
C LEU A 166 1.60 27.94 26.84
N THR A 167 2.75 27.64 27.45
CA THR A 167 3.86 28.58 27.64
C THR A 167 5.14 27.99 27.05
N SER A 168 6.23 28.75 27.01
CA SER A 168 7.53 28.23 26.55
C SER A 168 8.02 27.00 27.33
N ASP A 169 7.54 26.81 28.56
CA ASP A 169 7.90 25.66 29.40
C ASP A 169 7.04 24.40 29.12
N SER A 170 6.00 24.53 28.29
CA SER A 170 5.11 23.42 27.96
C SER A 170 5.81 22.33 27.15
N ALA A 171 5.51 21.07 27.46
CA ALA A 171 6.01 19.91 26.75
C ALA A 171 5.16 19.65 25.50
N ILE A 172 5.73 19.87 24.31
CA ILE A 172 5.01 19.77 23.03
C ILE A 172 5.44 18.53 22.26
N ALA A 173 4.49 17.68 21.89
CA ALA A 173 4.74 16.54 21.03
C ALA A 173 4.43 16.90 19.56
N VAL A 174 5.33 16.57 18.64
CA VAL A 174 5.09 16.77 17.21
C VAL A 174 5.26 15.48 16.43
N SER A 175 4.38 15.24 15.45
CA SER A 175 4.51 14.10 14.54
C SER A 175 4.20 14.46 13.10
N VAL A 176 5.14 14.20 12.19
CA VAL A 176 5.10 14.78 10.83
C VAL A 176 5.26 13.76 9.70
N SER A 177 4.59 14.04 8.60
CA SER A 177 4.82 13.51 7.27
C SER A 177 5.79 14.45 6.55
N ARG A 178 7.05 14.03 6.41
CA ARG A 178 8.15 14.84 5.84
C ARG A 178 7.94 15.38 4.42
N TRP A 179 7.00 14.84 3.67
CA TRP A 179 6.70 15.23 2.29
C TRP A 179 5.61 16.29 2.18
N VAL A 180 5.03 16.72 3.30
CA VAL A 180 3.96 17.73 3.30
C VAL A 180 4.59 19.11 3.25
N ASP A 181 4.21 19.91 2.27
CA ASP A 181 4.70 21.28 2.11
C ASP A 181 4.38 22.16 3.34
N GLY A 182 5.31 23.03 3.72
CA GLY A 182 5.19 23.96 4.85
C GLY A 182 5.29 23.34 6.25
N ILE A 183 5.33 22.00 6.40
CA ILE A 183 5.41 21.40 7.74
C ILE A 183 6.76 21.64 8.43
N GLY A 184 7.84 21.81 7.66
CA GLY A 184 9.18 22.12 8.18
C GLY A 184 9.20 23.47 8.90
N ASP A 185 8.72 24.52 8.23
CA ASP A 185 8.56 25.86 8.80
C ASP A 185 7.79 25.85 10.13
N ILE A 186 6.67 25.12 10.20
CA ILE A 186 5.83 25.02 11.41
C ILE A 186 6.60 24.30 12.52
N VAL A 187 7.30 23.22 12.20
CA VAL A 187 8.12 22.48 13.19
C VAL A 187 9.24 23.38 13.73
N MET A 188 9.97 24.07 12.86
CA MET A 188 11.10 24.90 13.28
C MET A 188 10.66 26.13 14.06
N THR A 189 9.56 26.79 13.66
CA THR A 189 8.96 27.89 14.41
C THR A 189 8.62 27.48 15.85
N ASN A 190 8.05 26.29 16.04
CA ASN A 190 7.68 25.80 17.37
C ASN A 190 8.85 25.21 18.13
N TYR A 191 9.84 24.65 17.43
CA TYR A 191 11.09 24.21 18.04
C TYR A 191 11.84 25.38 18.70
N GLU A 192 11.85 26.56 18.06
CA GLU A 192 12.47 27.77 18.61
C GLU A 192 11.72 28.34 19.83
N ARG A 193 10.38 28.18 19.86
CA ARG A 193 9.51 28.72 20.91
C ARG A 193 9.38 27.81 22.14
N TYR A 194 9.46 26.50 21.94
CA TYR A 194 9.22 25.48 22.96
C TYR A 194 10.44 24.58 23.12
N PRO A 195 11.38 24.91 24.04
CA PRO A 195 12.56 24.09 24.29
C PRO A 195 12.27 22.62 24.63
N GLY A 196 11.09 22.33 25.20
CA GLY A 196 10.59 20.99 25.51
C GLY A 196 9.99 20.21 24.33
N LEU A 197 10.01 20.75 23.10
CA LEU A 197 9.42 20.09 21.94
C LEU A 197 10.11 18.76 21.61
N THR A 198 9.33 17.69 21.50
CA THR A 198 9.77 16.33 21.19
C THR A 198 9.12 15.84 19.90
N TYR A 199 9.93 15.31 18.99
CA TYR A 199 9.49 14.68 17.76
C TYR A 199 9.26 13.18 17.93
N PHE A 200 8.04 12.74 17.66
CA PHE A 200 7.65 11.33 17.66
C PHE A 200 7.71 10.77 16.23
N ALA A 201 8.84 10.13 15.93
CA ALA A 201 9.11 9.43 14.69
C ALA A 201 8.21 8.18 14.55
N GLN A 202 7.82 7.86 13.32
CA GLN A 202 6.83 6.80 13.07
C GLN A 202 7.21 5.83 11.95
N GLU A 203 8.07 6.21 11.02
CA GLU A 203 8.37 5.41 9.85
C GLU A 203 9.62 4.56 10.02
N LEU A 204 9.67 3.44 9.29
CA LEU A 204 10.86 2.59 9.24
C LEU A 204 12.11 3.36 8.78
N ARG A 205 11.95 4.40 7.96
CA ARG A 205 13.08 5.25 7.54
C ARG A 205 13.61 6.11 8.69
N ASP A 206 12.73 6.57 9.56
CA ASP A 206 13.11 7.35 10.74
C ASP A 206 13.91 6.42 11.68
N LEU A 207 13.41 5.19 11.89
CA LEU A 207 14.14 4.15 12.63
C LEU A 207 15.52 3.88 12.03
N GLN A 208 15.62 3.80 10.70
CA GLN A 208 16.90 3.56 10.01
C GLN A 208 17.87 4.73 10.13
N ALA A 209 17.38 5.97 10.17
CA ALA A 209 18.21 7.16 10.40
C ALA A 209 18.69 7.19 11.85
N MET A 210 17.77 7.01 12.80
CA MET A 210 18.08 7.03 14.23
C MET A 210 19.00 5.87 14.66
N TYR A 211 18.83 4.67 14.09
CA TYR A 211 19.61 3.49 14.48
C TYR A 211 20.96 3.36 13.78
N TRP A 212 21.04 3.63 12.46
CA TRP A 212 22.29 3.45 11.69
C TRP A 212 23.06 4.74 11.46
N GLY A 213 22.44 5.89 11.69
CA GLY A 213 22.94 7.18 11.27
C GLY A 213 22.98 7.41 9.76
N ASP A 214 23.59 8.52 9.40
CA ASP A 214 23.85 9.02 8.04
C ASP A 214 25.09 9.92 8.03
N THR A 215 25.49 10.42 6.85
CA THR A 215 26.63 11.35 6.71
C THR A 215 26.24 12.83 6.68
N SER A 216 24.97 13.16 6.95
CA SER A 216 24.41 14.49 6.74
C SER A 216 25.08 15.58 7.58
N ALA A 217 25.42 15.28 8.83
CA ALA A 217 26.07 16.21 9.75
C ALA A 217 27.46 16.63 9.24
N VAL A 218 28.25 15.67 8.72
CA VAL A 218 29.58 15.96 8.15
C VAL A 218 29.47 16.64 6.78
N ALA A 219 28.46 16.28 5.99
CA ALA A 219 28.19 16.88 4.70
C ALA A 219 27.54 18.28 4.79
N ASN A 220 27.15 18.72 5.99
CA ASN A 220 26.40 19.96 6.22
C ASN A 220 25.09 20.02 5.42
N THR A 221 24.45 18.86 5.19
CA THR A 221 23.16 18.75 4.52
C THR A 221 22.04 18.99 5.53
N HIS A 222 21.14 19.93 5.28
CA HIS A 222 20.07 20.29 6.21
C HIS A 222 18.71 20.24 5.52
N ASP A 223 17.69 19.97 6.31
CA ASP A 223 16.27 20.01 5.95
C ASP A 223 15.51 20.60 7.14
N GLU A 224 14.37 21.25 6.89
CA GLU A 224 13.50 21.80 7.94
C GLU A 224 12.60 20.73 8.57
N VAL A 225 12.52 19.56 7.92
CA VAL A 225 11.88 18.38 8.50
C VAL A 225 12.92 17.37 9.02
N PRO A 226 12.63 16.62 10.10
CA PRO A 226 13.56 15.68 10.71
C PRO A 226 13.77 14.43 9.85
N VAL A 227 14.59 14.58 8.79
CA VAL A 227 14.94 13.53 7.81
C VAL A 227 16.38 13.04 7.99
N HIS A 228 17.26 13.96 8.34
CA HIS A 228 18.70 13.79 8.41
C HIS A 228 19.20 13.99 9.82
N LEU A 229 20.21 13.22 10.27
CA LEU A 229 20.74 13.38 11.63
C LEU A 229 21.26 14.79 11.93
N SER A 230 21.67 15.57 10.92
CA SER A 230 22.01 16.99 11.05
C SER A 230 20.87 17.87 11.58
N HIS A 231 19.62 17.42 11.51
CA HIS A 231 18.46 18.18 11.99
C HIS A 231 18.55 18.40 13.51
N PRO A 232 18.25 19.63 14.03
CA PRO A 232 18.40 19.95 15.45
C PRO A 232 17.67 18.98 16.40
N LEU A 233 16.44 18.56 16.04
CA LEU A 233 15.69 17.55 16.80
C LEU A 233 16.41 16.22 17.01
N PHE A 234 17.28 15.78 16.09
CA PHE A 234 18.10 14.59 16.32
C PHE A 234 19.36 14.91 17.12
N GLN A 235 20.06 16.01 16.79
CA GLN A 235 21.27 16.45 17.49
C GLN A 235 21.03 16.71 18.98
N GLU A 236 19.90 17.33 19.33
CA GLU A 236 19.52 17.63 20.71
C GLU A 236 18.80 16.47 21.42
N ARG A 237 18.78 15.28 20.81
CA ARG A 237 18.10 14.09 21.36
C ARG A 237 16.62 14.37 21.69
N LYS A 238 15.93 15.11 20.82
CA LYS A 238 14.49 15.39 20.91
C LYS A 238 13.63 14.48 20.04
N ALA A 239 14.23 13.52 19.33
CA ALA A 239 13.51 12.50 18.57
C ALA A 239 13.31 11.20 19.37
N ARG A 240 12.10 10.65 19.35
CA ARG A 240 11.74 9.37 19.96
C ARG A 240 10.99 8.52 18.94
N MET A 241 11.34 7.24 18.82
CA MET A 241 10.54 6.27 18.09
C MET A 241 10.19 5.08 18.96
N HIS A 242 8.90 4.98 19.29
CA HIS A 242 8.35 3.85 20.01
C HIS A 242 7.91 2.79 19.00
N VAL A 243 8.35 1.55 19.19
CA VAL A 243 7.99 0.41 18.34
C VAL A 243 6.83 -0.40 18.91
N GLU A 244 6.21 0.09 19.98
CA GLU A 244 5.11 -0.57 20.70
C GLU A 244 4.10 0.49 21.22
N PRO A 245 2.79 0.32 20.96
CA PRO A 245 1.73 1.25 21.35
C PRO A 245 1.70 1.74 22.81
N HIS A 246 1.87 0.87 23.80
CA HIS A 246 1.80 1.23 25.22
C HIS A 246 2.97 2.13 25.61
N THR A 247 4.19 1.79 25.19
CA THR A 247 5.35 2.68 25.43
C THR A 247 5.17 4.03 24.73
N TRP A 248 4.56 4.03 23.54
CA TRP A 248 4.30 5.25 22.79
C TRP A 248 3.28 6.16 23.50
N MET A 249 2.16 5.59 23.95
CA MET A 249 1.17 6.32 24.74
C MET A 249 1.78 6.80 26.05
N GLY A 250 2.60 5.99 26.73
CA GLY A 250 3.32 6.39 27.95
C GLY A 250 4.19 7.63 27.73
N GLY A 251 5.02 7.64 26.68
CA GLY A 251 5.84 8.82 26.35
C GLY A 251 5.02 10.05 25.96
N LEU A 252 3.89 9.87 25.28
CA LEU A 252 2.99 10.98 24.92
C LEU A 252 2.21 11.53 26.12
N ALA A 253 1.93 10.72 27.15
CA ALA A 253 1.20 11.13 28.35
C ALA A 253 1.94 12.23 29.14
N GLU A 254 3.26 12.32 28.98
CA GLU A 254 4.13 13.33 29.61
C GLU A 254 4.04 14.72 28.96
N HIS A 255 3.29 14.87 27.86
CA HIS A 255 3.20 16.12 27.10
C HIS A 255 1.90 16.88 27.38
N ASP A 256 1.95 18.20 27.26
CA ASP A 256 0.80 19.09 27.47
C ASP A 256 -0.11 19.15 26.24
N PHE A 257 0.49 19.06 25.05
CA PHE A 257 -0.23 19.07 23.78
C PHE A 257 0.55 18.36 22.68
N ALA A 258 -0.18 17.75 21.73
CA ALA A 258 0.38 17.14 20.54
C ALA A 258 -0.17 17.77 19.26
N PHE A 259 0.64 17.87 18.22
CA PHE A 259 0.15 18.29 16.91
C PHE A 259 0.91 17.64 15.75
N GLY A 260 0.35 17.78 14.56
CA GLY A 260 1.06 17.53 13.31
C GLY A 260 0.25 16.73 12.30
N THR A 261 0.92 16.29 11.24
CA THR A 261 0.26 15.75 10.04
C THR A 261 0.00 14.25 10.09
N ARG A 262 0.53 13.53 11.09
CA ARG A 262 0.30 12.10 11.26
C ARG A 262 -0.92 11.85 12.14
N ILE A 263 -2.03 11.41 11.54
CA ILE A 263 -3.27 11.11 12.29
C ILE A 263 -3.05 10.12 13.44
N HIS A 264 -2.31 9.03 13.23
CA HIS A 264 -2.06 8.05 14.28
C HIS A 264 -1.13 8.56 15.40
N GLY A 265 -0.26 9.53 15.12
CA GLY A 265 0.51 10.20 16.18
C GLY A 265 -0.38 11.03 17.10
N ASN A 266 -1.32 11.76 16.51
CA ASN A 266 -2.31 12.51 17.28
C ASN A 266 -3.32 11.59 17.99
N ILE A 267 -3.76 10.50 17.37
CA ILE A 267 -4.61 9.51 18.03
C ILE A 267 -3.88 8.86 19.22
N ALA A 268 -2.61 8.47 19.08
CA ALA A 268 -1.83 7.97 20.21
C ALA A 268 -1.76 8.99 21.36
N ALA A 269 -1.66 10.29 21.03
CA ALA A 269 -1.66 11.35 22.04
C ALA A 269 -3.01 11.45 22.74
N LEU A 270 -4.12 11.45 21.99
CA LEU A 270 -5.48 11.46 22.56
C LEU A 270 -5.71 10.24 23.47
N LEU A 271 -5.29 9.04 23.05
CA LEU A 271 -5.37 7.83 23.85
C LEU A 271 -4.47 7.88 25.10
N ALA A 272 -3.39 8.65 25.06
CA ALA A 272 -2.54 8.93 26.22
C ALA A 272 -3.11 10.01 27.15
N GLY A 273 -4.29 10.56 26.85
CA GLY A 273 -4.88 11.69 27.58
C GLY A 273 -4.25 13.04 27.26
N THR A 274 -3.39 13.12 26.24
CA THR A 274 -2.76 14.36 25.77
C THR A 274 -3.62 15.00 24.67
N PRO A 275 -4.12 16.24 24.86
CA PRO A 275 -4.91 16.92 23.85
C PRO A 275 -4.11 17.07 22.56
N ALA A 276 -4.77 16.97 21.41
CA ALA A 276 -4.08 17.00 20.13
C ALA A 276 -4.86 17.71 19.01
N MET A 277 -4.14 18.27 18.03
CA MET A 277 -4.70 18.80 16.79
C MET A 277 -4.03 18.22 15.55
N VAL A 278 -4.85 17.75 14.61
CA VAL A 278 -4.40 17.16 13.35
C VAL A 278 -4.26 18.23 12.27
N LEU A 279 -3.10 18.29 11.61
CA LEU A 279 -2.91 19.08 10.39
C LEU A 279 -3.17 18.19 9.16
N CYS A 280 -4.38 18.24 8.64
CA CYS A 280 -4.85 17.43 7.52
C CYS A 280 -4.20 17.88 6.21
N HIS A 281 -3.69 16.90 5.45
CA HIS A 281 -3.02 17.11 4.15
C HIS A 281 -3.52 16.14 3.07
N ASP A 282 -4.39 15.20 3.43
CA ASP A 282 -5.01 14.23 2.52
C ASP A 282 -6.45 13.95 2.95
N SER A 283 -7.23 13.28 2.08
CA SER A 283 -8.62 12.92 2.37
C SER A 283 -8.77 12.07 3.62
N ARG A 284 -7.77 11.24 3.95
CA ARG A 284 -7.87 10.22 4.98
C ARG A 284 -7.77 10.79 6.37
N THR A 285 -6.79 11.69 6.56
CA THR A 285 -6.59 12.42 7.81
C THR A 285 -7.81 13.28 8.08
N LEU A 286 -8.35 13.94 7.05
CA LEU A 286 -9.56 14.75 7.16
C LEU A 286 -10.82 13.92 7.45
N GLU A 287 -11.01 12.78 6.76
CA GLU A 287 -12.16 11.89 6.95
C GLU A 287 -12.23 11.38 8.39
N LEU A 288 -11.11 10.86 8.91
CA LEU A 288 -11.06 10.37 10.29
C LEU A 288 -11.25 11.49 11.30
N SER A 289 -10.63 12.65 11.08
CA SER A 289 -10.81 13.79 11.98
C SER A 289 -12.27 14.24 12.03
N ARG A 290 -12.96 14.28 10.89
CA ARG A 290 -14.39 14.64 10.83
C ARG A 290 -15.28 13.58 11.46
N TYR A 291 -15.07 12.31 11.11
CA TYR A 291 -15.88 11.21 11.64
C TYR A 291 -15.86 11.22 13.16
N PHE A 292 -14.67 11.32 13.77
CA PHE A 292 -14.52 11.34 15.23
C PHE A 292 -14.71 12.71 15.88
N GLY A 293 -14.79 13.81 15.13
CA GLY A 293 -14.80 15.16 15.71
C GLY A 293 -13.46 15.55 16.38
N ILE A 294 -12.34 14.98 15.91
CA ILE A 294 -11.00 15.34 16.39
C ILE A 294 -10.66 16.76 15.90
N PRO A 295 -10.13 17.65 16.76
CA PRO A 295 -9.66 18.97 16.34
C PRO A 295 -8.70 18.89 15.16
N HIS A 296 -8.97 19.65 14.11
CA HIS A 296 -8.18 19.59 12.89
C HIS A 296 -8.17 20.90 12.11
N ARG A 297 -7.15 21.05 11.26
CA ARG A 297 -7.03 22.09 10.25
C ARG A 297 -6.46 21.53 8.96
N ALA A 298 -6.84 22.10 7.82
CA ALA A 298 -6.10 21.86 6.59
C ALA A 298 -4.73 22.55 6.70
N ILE A 299 -3.66 21.83 6.35
CA ILE A 299 -2.31 22.42 6.40
C ILE A 299 -2.16 23.58 5.41
N ALA A 300 -2.86 23.52 4.28
CA ALA A 300 -2.88 24.59 3.28
C ALA A 300 -3.43 25.92 3.84
N ASP A 301 -4.32 25.85 4.83
CA ASP A 301 -4.92 27.03 5.48
C ASP A 301 -4.18 27.44 6.77
N THR A 302 -3.08 26.73 7.10
CA THR A 302 -2.31 26.96 8.33
C THR A 302 -1.10 27.84 8.00
N PRO A 303 -0.93 28.99 8.69
CA PRO A 303 0.28 29.80 8.55
C PRO A 303 1.53 28.99 8.88
N ARG A 304 2.58 29.15 8.06
CA ARG A 304 3.86 28.44 8.22
C ARG A 304 4.58 28.81 9.52
N ASP A 305 4.30 29.98 10.07
CA ASP A 305 4.82 30.53 11.32
C ASP A 305 3.83 30.40 12.50
N VAL A 306 2.83 29.52 12.38
CA VAL A 306 1.82 29.36 13.44
C VAL A 306 2.44 28.91 14.76
N ASP A 307 2.08 29.61 15.84
CA ASP A 307 2.38 29.21 17.20
C ASP A 307 1.42 28.10 17.65
N VAL A 308 1.95 27.00 18.17
CA VAL A 308 1.16 25.87 18.67
C VAL A 308 0.22 26.26 19.82
N ALA A 309 0.51 27.32 20.58
CA ALA A 309 -0.43 27.87 21.57
C ALA A 309 -1.77 28.27 20.92
N ARG A 310 -1.74 28.84 19.71
CA ARG A 310 -2.96 29.18 18.97
C ARG A 310 -3.74 27.93 18.57
N LEU A 311 -3.04 26.90 18.10
CA LEU A 311 -3.66 25.61 17.75
C LEU A 311 -4.29 24.95 18.98
N TYR A 312 -3.64 25.07 20.14
CA TYR A 312 -4.16 24.60 21.42
C TYR A 312 -5.43 25.33 21.82
N ASP A 313 -5.43 26.67 21.73
CA ASP A 313 -6.59 27.50 22.07
C ASP A 313 -7.82 27.14 21.23
N GLU A 314 -7.61 26.94 19.94
CA GLU A 314 -8.63 26.59 18.94
C GLU A 314 -9.08 25.12 19.01
N ALA A 315 -8.35 24.24 19.71
CA ALA A 315 -8.71 22.83 19.84
C ALA A 315 -9.94 22.65 20.75
N ASP A 316 -11.08 22.34 20.13
CA ASP A 316 -12.33 22.01 20.81
C ASP A 316 -12.63 20.50 20.71
N PHE A 317 -12.64 19.82 21.86
CA PHE A 317 -12.87 18.38 21.96
C PHE A 317 -14.35 18.03 22.19
N SER A 318 -15.25 19.01 22.23
CA SER A 318 -16.66 18.81 22.56
C SER A 318 -17.34 17.82 21.64
N ASP A 319 -17.14 17.93 20.32
CA ASP A 319 -17.72 17.01 19.33
C ASP A 319 -17.15 15.59 19.41
N LEU A 320 -15.87 15.48 19.74
CA LEU A 320 -15.22 14.19 19.99
C LEU A 320 -15.86 13.50 21.19
N VAL A 321 -15.88 14.17 22.35
CA VAL A 321 -16.38 13.59 23.60
C VAL A 321 -17.88 13.30 23.51
N LYS A 322 -18.68 14.24 22.99
CA LYS A 322 -20.14 14.08 22.87
C LYS A 322 -20.54 12.96 21.93
N GLY A 323 -19.82 12.79 20.81
CA GLY A 323 -20.13 11.76 19.81
C GLY A 323 -19.50 10.39 20.11
N TYR A 324 -18.55 10.30 21.05
CA TYR A 324 -17.81 9.06 21.31
C TYR A 324 -18.70 7.86 21.70
N PRO A 325 -19.69 7.99 22.62
CA PRO A 325 -20.53 6.85 23.01
C PRO A 325 -21.28 6.21 21.83
N GLU A 326 -21.90 7.03 20.97
CA GLU A 326 -22.61 6.51 19.79
C GLU A 326 -21.66 5.77 18.83
N ARG A 327 -20.47 6.30 18.60
CA ARG A 327 -19.48 5.66 17.72
C ARG A 327 -18.94 4.36 18.33
N PHE A 328 -18.83 4.30 19.65
CA PHE A 328 -18.45 3.08 20.36
C PHE A 328 -19.55 2.01 20.23
N ASP A 329 -20.81 2.38 20.47
CA ASP A 329 -21.97 1.49 20.28
C ASP A 329 -22.05 0.98 18.84
N ARG A 330 -21.71 1.83 17.87
CA ARG A 330 -21.65 1.46 16.45
C ARG A 330 -20.55 0.43 16.16
N LEU A 331 -19.37 0.57 16.77
CA LEU A 331 -18.32 -0.45 16.66
C LEU A 331 -18.76 -1.78 17.31
N VAL A 332 -19.37 -1.74 18.50
CA VAL A 332 -19.88 -2.93 19.18
C VAL A 332 -20.94 -3.62 18.33
N SER A 333 -21.92 -2.86 17.83
CA SER A 333 -22.97 -3.36 16.94
C SER A 333 -22.40 -4.00 15.67
N PHE A 334 -21.36 -3.41 15.07
CA PHE A 334 -20.65 -3.98 13.93
C PHE A 334 -20.00 -5.33 14.27
N MET A 335 -19.36 -5.44 15.44
CA MET A 335 -18.76 -6.71 15.89
C MET A 335 -19.83 -7.76 16.13
N GLU A 336 -20.92 -7.43 16.83
CA GLU A 336 -22.04 -8.34 17.10
C GLU A 336 -22.72 -8.82 15.81
N LYS A 337 -22.99 -7.91 14.87
CA LYS A 337 -23.57 -8.25 13.56
C LYS A 337 -22.69 -9.21 12.76
N ASN A 338 -21.37 -9.08 12.89
CA ASN A 338 -20.40 -9.99 12.27
C ASN A 338 -20.06 -11.21 13.15
N SER A 339 -20.84 -11.46 14.20
CA SER A 339 -20.68 -12.59 15.13
C SER A 339 -19.29 -12.67 15.76
N LEU A 340 -18.66 -11.53 15.99
CA LEU A 340 -17.39 -11.43 16.69
C LEU A 340 -17.61 -11.42 18.20
N ARG A 341 -16.98 -12.36 18.90
CA ARG A 341 -16.84 -12.26 20.36
C ARG A 341 -15.86 -11.13 20.69
N HIS A 342 -16.21 -10.31 21.66
CA HIS A 342 -15.39 -9.17 22.06
C HIS A 342 -15.46 -8.91 23.56
N VAL A 343 -14.43 -8.27 24.10
CA VAL A 343 -14.26 -8.00 25.54
C VAL A 343 -15.30 -7.05 26.13
N PHE A 344 -16.05 -6.33 25.30
CA PHE A 344 -17.14 -5.45 25.74
C PHE A 344 -18.49 -6.16 25.92
N ALA A 345 -18.57 -7.45 25.61
CA ALA A 345 -19.82 -8.21 25.76
C ALA A 345 -20.16 -8.44 27.24
N SER A 346 -21.45 -8.67 27.53
CA SER A 346 -21.89 -8.98 28.89
C SER A 346 -21.18 -10.22 29.44
N GLY A 347 -20.52 -10.07 30.59
CA GLY A 347 -19.76 -11.14 31.24
C GLY A 347 -18.25 -11.13 30.96
N GLU A 348 -17.79 -10.32 30.01
CA GLU A 348 -16.35 -10.09 29.75
C GLU A 348 -15.81 -8.91 30.58
N ASP A 349 -14.48 -8.72 30.57
CA ASP A 349 -13.77 -7.81 31.48
C ASP A 349 -13.43 -6.43 30.90
N GLY A 350 -13.99 -6.07 29.74
CA GLY A 350 -13.71 -4.81 29.05
C GLY A 350 -12.27 -4.68 28.51
N GLY A 351 -11.49 -5.77 28.51
CA GLY A 351 -10.10 -5.80 28.07
C GLY A 351 -9.08 -5.65 29.20
N ALA A 352 -9.53 -5.65 30.47
CA ALA A 352 -8.67 -5.49 31.64
C ALA A 352 -7.58 -6.59 31.73
N GLY A 353 -7.90 -7.83 31.38
CA GLY A 353 -6.96 -8.94 31.34
C GLY A 353 -5.87 -8.77 30.28
N PHE A 354 -6.20 -8.16 29.13
CA PHE A 354 -5.21 -7.80 28.11
C PHE A 354 -4.25 -6.73 28.64
N ASP A 355 -4.79 -5.66 29.22
CA ASP A 355 -3.99 -4.55 29.77
C ASP A 355 -3.05 -5.06 30.89
N ALA A 356 -3.55 -5.93 31.77
CA ALA A 356 -2.74 -6.54 32.83
C ALA A 356 -1.62 -7.44 32.29
N ARG A 357 -1.81 -8.11 31.14
CA ARG A 357 -0.74 -8.86 30.47
C ARG A 357 0.31 -7.91 29.88
N MET A 358 -0.12 -6.87 29.18
CA MET A 358 0.78 -5.89 28.56
C MET A 358 1.61 -5.16 29.62
N ALA A 359 1.02 -4.79 30.76
CA ALA A 359 1.73 -4.15 31.87
C ALA A 359 2.83 -5.01 32.52
N ARG A 360 2.84 -6.34 32.30
CA ARG A 360 3.87 -7.26 32.80
C ARG A 360 5.02 -7.48 31.81
N VAL A 361 4.88 -7.01 30.57
CA VAL A 361 5.93 -7.15 29.56
C VAL A 361 6.97 -6.04 29.77
N ASP A 362 8.24 -6.43 29.83
CA ASP A 362 9.35 -5.48 29.80
C ASP A 362 9.60 -5.05 28.35
N PHE A 363 8.96 -3.96 27.94
CA PHE A 363 9.10 -3.42 26.59
C PHE A 363 10.42 -2.68 26.42
N ALA A 364 10.99 -2.78 25.22
CA ALA A 364 12.17 -1.99 24.86
C ALA A 364 11.89 -0.49 24.97
N ALA A 365 12.87 0.25 25.49
CA ALA A 365 12.85 1.71 25.51
C ALA A 365 12.69 2.30 24.09
N PRO A 366 12.15 3.53 23.97
CA PRO A 366 12.10 4.21 22.68
C PRO A 366 13.48 4.32 22.06
N VAL A 367 13.54 4.12 20.75
CA VAL A 367 14.77 4.36 19.99
C VAL A 367 15.01 5.86 19.93
N THR A 368 16.25 6.25 20.21
CA THR A 368 16.76 7.62 20.08
C THR A 368 17.78 7.69 18.93
N ALA A 369 18.14 8.90 18.51
CA ALA A 369 19.23 9.07 17.54
C ALA A 369 20.55 8.54 18.12
N TRP A 370 21.24 7.70 17.37
CA TRP A 370 22.51 7.09 17.77
C TRP A 370 23.64 8.12 17.77
N GLU A 371 24.47 8.09 18.81
CA GLU A 371 25.57 9.03 19.04
C GLU A 371 26.94 8.55 18.53
N GLY A 372 27.06 7.30 18.05
CA GLY A 372 28.32 6.79 17.51
C GLY A 372 29.40 6.54 18.58
N ASP A 373 29.04 5.85 19.65
CA ASP A 373 29.90 5.54 20.79
C ASP A 373 31.02 4.53 20.47
N ASP A 374 32.25 5.06 20.46
CA ASP A 374 33.52 4.45 20.90
C ASP A 374 34.71 5.38 20.53
N ASP A 375 34.58 6.17 19.44
CA ASP A 375 35.61 7.11 19.00
C ASP A 375 35.07 8.38 18.28
N GLY A 376 33.76 8.63 18.32
CA GLY A 376 33.11 9.75 17.62
C GLY A 376 33.09 9.64 16.09
N GLY A 377 33.80 8.68 15.50
CA GLY A 377 33.84 8.40 14.07
C GLY A 377 33.04 7.16 13.66
N LEU A 378 32.60 6.34 14.61
CA LEU A 378 31.85 5.11 14.32
C LEU A 378 30.50 5.39 13.64
N GLY A 379 29.75 6.37 14.14
CA GLY A 379 28.48 6.80 13.54
C GLY A 379 28.65 7.21 12.08
N TYR A 380 29.65 8.06 11.79
CA TYR A 380 30.02 8.44 10.42
C TYR A 380 30.39 7.24 9.55
N ARG A 381 31.25 6.33 10.03
CA ARG A 381 31.72 5.18 9.24
C ARG A 381 30.58 4.24 8.90
N ILE A 382 29.67 3.97 9.85
CA ILE A 382 28.49 3.13 9.61
C ILE A 382 27.51 3.82 8.66
N GLY A 383 27.23 5.11 8.87
CA GLY A 383 26.41 5.92 7.96
C GLY A 383 26.97 5.91 6.53
N TRP A 384 28.26 6.16 6.38
CA TRP A 384 28.98 6.12 5.10
C TRP A 384 28.91 4.73 4.45
N LEU A 385 29.18 3.66 5.21
CA LEU A 385 29.09 2.28 4.69
C LEU A 385 27.68 1.94 4.21
N LYS A 386 26.64 2.32 4.97
CA LYS A 386 25.24 2.15 4.60
C LYS A 386 24.91 2.88 3.30
N GLU A 387 25.30 4.14 3.18
CA GLU A 387 25.06 4.96 1.98
C GLU A 387 25.84 4.46 0.77
N ALA A 388 27.11 4.09 0.95
CA ALA A 388 27.95 3.50 -0.09
C ALA A 388 27.37 2.17 -0.59
N HIS A 389 26.96 1.28 0.33
CA HIS A 389 26.31 0.02 -0.01
C HIS A 389 24.99 0.26 -0.77
N ALA A 390 24.15 1.19 -0.30
CA ALA A 390 22.90 1.52 -0.99
C ALA A 390 23.15 2.08 -2.40
N SER A 391 24.18 2.91 -2.58
CA SER A 391 24.60 3.43 -3.88
C SER A 391 25.08 2.32 -4.83
N GLN A 392 25.91 1.41 -4.33
CA GLN A 392 26.36 0.24 -5.09
C GLN A 392 25.19 -0.66 -5.49
N ALA A 393 24.27 -0.94 -4.57
CA ALA A 393 23.08 -1.75 -4.85
C ALA A 393 22.22 -1.14 -5.96
N ARG A 394 21.99 0.18 -5.94
CA ARG A 394 21.28 0.91 -7.02
C ARG A 394 22.00 0.76 -8.36
N ARG A 395 23.31 0.95 -8.39
CA ARG A 395 24.12 0.80 -9.61
C ARG A 395 24.05 -0.62 -10.17
N VAL A 396 24.10 -1.64 -9.31
CA VAL A 396 23.94 -3.05 -9.71
C VAL A 396 22.54 -3.30 -10.29
N ALA A 397 21.48 -2.78 -9.66
CA ALA A 397 20.12 -2.91 -10.16
C ALA A 397 19.93 -2.22 -11.53
N GLU A 398 20.51 -1.04 -11.71
CA GLU A 398 20.49 -0.32 -12.98
C GLU A 398 21.22 -1.11 -14.08
N LEU A 399 22.42 -1.63 -13.79
CA LEU A 399 23.18 -2.46 -14.73
C LEU A 399 22.41 -3.74 -15.10
N ARG A 400 21.78 -4.41 -14.14
CA ARG A 400 20.91 -5.57 -14.39
C ARG A 400 19.75 -5.20 -15.31
N SER A 401 19.06 -4.09 -15.04
CA SER A 401 17.96 -3.63 -15.90
C SER A 401 18.42 -3.32 -17.33
N ARG A 402 19.61 -2.73 -17.51
CA ARG A 402 20.20 -2.50 -18.83
C ARG A 402 20.52 -3.82 -19.54
N LEU A 403 21.17 -4.76 -18.85
CA LEU A 403 21.47 -6.10 -19.38
C LEU A 403 20.21 -6.86 -19.77
N ASP A 404 19.15 -6.80 -18.96
CA ASP A 404 17.87 -7.45 -19.28
C ASP A 404 17.22 -6.85 -20.53
N LYS A 405 17.29 -5.53 -20.70
CA LYS A 405 16.82 -4.85 -21.92
C LYS A 405 17.64 -5.23 -23.15
N GLU A 406 18.96 -5.29 -23.03
CA GLU A 406 19.83 -5.73 -24.13
C GLU A 406 19.62 -7.21 -24.48
N ALA A 407 19.50 -8.08 -23.48
CA ALA A 407 19.18 -9.49 -23.67
C ALA A 407 17.80 -9.66 -24.33
N GLY A 408 16.82 -8.83 -23.97
CA GLY A 408 15.51 -8.77 -24.63
C GLY A 408 15.64 -8.43 -26.12
N LYS A 409 16.37 -7.36 -26.46
CA LYS A 409 16.63 -6.97 -27.86
C LYS A 409 17.35 -8.07 -28.64
N LEU A 410 18.39 -8.68 -28.07
CA LEU A 410 19.10 -9.79 -28.71
C LEU A 410 18.21 -11.01 -28.93
N ARG A 411 17.29 -11.31 -28.01
CA ARG A 411 16.29 -12.39 -28.19
C ARG A 411 15.32 -12.07 -29.33
N GLU A 412 14.86 -10.83 -29.46
CA GLU A 412 14.02 -10.38 -30.57
C GLU A 412 14.75 -10.45 -31.91
N GLU A 413 16.00 -9.96 -31.97
CA GLU A 413 16.84 -10.03 -33.17
C GLU A 413 17.14 -11.49 -33.57
N LEU A 414 17.42 -12.35 -32.59
CA LEU A 414 17.62 -13.78 -32.83
C LEU A 414 16.35 -14.45 -33.35
N ALA A 415 15.19 -14.11 -32.81
CA ALA A 415 13.90 -14.61 -33.30
C ALA A 415 13.63 -14.15 -34.74
N ALA A 416 13.86 -12.88 -35.05
CA ALA A 416 13.72 -12.33 -36.40
C ALA A 416 14.70 -12.98 -37.40
N SER A 417 15.95 -13.22 -36.98
CA SER A 417 16.97 -13.91 -37.78
C SER A 417 16.60 -15.36 -38.06
N ARG A 418 16.08 -16.09 -37.06
CA ARG A 418 15.55 -17.45 -37.22
C ARG A 418 14.40 -17.48 -38.24
N GLU A 419 13.43 -16.57 -38.11
CA GLU A 419 12.31 -16.49 -39.05
C GLU A 419 12.77 -16.17 -40.48
N ARG A 420 13.78 -15.30 -40.64
CA ARG A 420 14.39 -14.98 -41.94
C ARG A 420 15.10 -16.20 -42.54
N THR A 421 15.85 -16.94 -41.73
CA THR A 421 16.55 -18.16 -42.15
C THR A 421 15.55 -19.22 -42.62
N GLU A 422 14.48 -19.46 -41.87
CA GLU A 422 13.42 -20.39 -42.30
C GLU A 422 12.74 -19.95 -43.61
N ARG A 423 12.51 -18.65 -43.80
CA ARG A 423 11.94 -18.12 -45.06
C ARG A 423 12.88 -18.39 -46.25
N LEU A 424 14.18 -18.17 -46.08
CA LEU A 424 15.18 -18.45 -47.11
C LEU A 424 15.27 -19.95 -47.41
N GLU A 425 15.26 -20.81 -46.40
CA GLU A 425 15.25 -22.27 -46.61
C GLU A 425 14.00 -22.74 -47.35
N ARG A 426 12.82 -22.19 -47.03
CA ARG A 426 11.57 -22.49 -47.76
C ARG A 426 11.67 -22.06 -49.22
N ALA A 427 12.23 -20.87 -49.48
CA ALA A 427 12.44 -20.37 -50.84
C ALA A 427 13.46 -21.23 -51.62
N LEU A 428 14.57 -21.61 -51.00
CA LEU A 428 15.58 -22.48 -51.60
C LEU A 428 14.97 -23.84 -52.00
N ARG A 429 14.24 -24.49 -51.08
CA ARG A 429 13.53 -25.74 -51.35
C ARG A 429 12.54 -25.61 -52.50
N ARG A 430 11.90 -24.45 -52.67
CA ARG A 430 11.01 -24.18 -53.80
C ARG A 430 11.78 -24.10 -55.12
N VAL A 431 12.88 -23.33 -55.15
CA VAL A 431 13.74 -23.21 -56.33
C VAL A 431 14.32 -24.57 -56.74
N GLU A 432 14.79 -25.37 -55.78
CA GLU A 432 15.28 -26.73 -56.05
C GLU A 432 14.21 -27.64 -56.67
N ARG A 433 12.96 -27.57 -56.17
CA ARG A 433 11.82 -28.30 -56.78
C ARG A 433 11.52 -27.81 -58.19
N GLU A 434 11.51 -26.49 -58.41
CA GLU A 434 11.25 -25.90 -59.72
C GLU A 434 12.35 -26.26 -60.72
N GLN A 435 13.62 -26.29 -60.31
CA GLN A 435 14.72 -26.77 -61.15
C GLN A 435 14.58 -28.25 -61.50
N ARG A 436 14.23 -29.12 -60.54
CA ARG A 436 13.98 -30.56 -60.80
C ARG A 436 12.83 -30.76 -61.79
N LEU A 437 11.72 -30.04 -61.62
CA LEU A 437 10.56 -30.09 -62.52
C LEU A 437 10.85 -29.48 -63.90
N GLY A 438 11.61 -28.39 -63.94
CA GLY A 438 12.06 -27.72 -65.16
C GLY A 438 13.03 -28.57 -65.99
N PHE A 439 13.93 -29.28 -65.32
CA PHE A 439 14.80 -30.28 -65.94
C PHE A 439 13.97 -31.44 -66.51
N GLY A 440 13.04 -32.00 -65.72
CA GLY A 440 12.12 -33.04 -66.19
C GLY A 440 11.25 -32.61 -67.38
N ARG A 441 10.77 -31.36 -67.39
CA ARG A 441 10.02 -30.77 -68.52
C ARG A 441 10.89 -30.55 -69.76
N ARG A 442 12.14 -30.14 -69.61
CA ARG A 442 13.09 -30.01 -70.74
C ARG A 442 13.40 -31.36 -71.38
N VAL A 443 13.62 -32.40 -70.57
CA VAL A 443 13.81 -33.77 -71.04
C VAL A 443 12.57 -34.26 -71.81
N ARG A 444 11.36 -34.08 -71.25
CA ARG A 444 10.10 -34.46 -71.93
C ARG A 444 9.84 -33.66 -73.21
N ARG A 445 10.14 -32.35 -73.24
CA ARG A 445 10.00 -31.52 -74.45
C ARG A 445 11.01 -31.90 -75.53
N GLY A 446 12.23 -32.30 -75.15
CA GLY A 446 13.22 -32.85 -76.09
C GLY A 446 12.73 -34.14 -76.74
N LEU A 447 12.20 -35.07 -75.94
CA LEU A 447 11.59 -36.32 -76.42
C LEU A 447 10.37 -36.06 -77.31
N ALA A 448 9.47 -35.14 -76.93
CA ALA A 448 8.29 -34.80 -77.71
C ALA A 448 8.62 -34.08 -79.03
N ARG A 449 9.70 -33.28 -79.08
CA ARG A 449 10.17 -32.65 -80.33
C ARG A 449 10.76 -33.68 -81.30
N ARG A 450 11.44 -34.72 -80.80
CA ARG A 450 11.84 -35.87 -81.63
C ARG A 450 10.63 -36.62 -82.18
N ALA A 451 9.62 -36.88 -81.35
CA ALA A 451 8.38 -37.55 -81.79
C ALA A 451 7.60 -36.75 -82.85
N ARG A 452 7.49 -35.42 -82.72
CA ARG A 452 6.78 -34.59 -83.72
C ARG A 452 7.52 -34.47 -85.06
N ARG A 453 8.86 -34.54 -85.07
CA ARG A 453 9.62 -34.60 -86.33
C ARG A 453 9.35 -35.89 -87.11
N LEU A 454 9.07 -37.00 -86.42
CA LEU A 454 8.67 -38.26 -87.05
C LEU A 454 7.27 -38.20 -87.68
N VAL A 455 6.33 -37.48 -87.06
CA VAL A 455 4.93 -37.40 -87.56
C VAL A 455 4.78 -36.42 -88.73
N ARG A 456 5.57 -35.33 -88.78
CA ARG A 456 5.46 -34.31 -89.84
C ARG A 456 6.02 -34.74 -91.21
N TRP A 457 6.66 -35.91 -91.31
CA TRP A 457 7.17 -36.44 -92.57
C TRP A 457 6.09 -37.14 -93.42
N ARG A 458 4.89 -37.40 -92.87
CA ARG A 458 3.91 -38.32 -93.51
C ARG A 458 2.61 -37.73 -94.07
N GLY A 459 2.40 -36.41 -94.14
CA GLY A 459 1.04 -35.90 -94.49
C GLY A 459 0.97 -34.59 -95.27
N GLY A 460 1.25 -34.61 -96.57
CA GLY A 460 0.87 -33.52 -97.47
C GLY A 460 1.07 -33.83 -98.95
N ARG A 461 -0.02 -34.12 -99.68
CA ARG A 461 -0.34 -33.60 -101.03
C ARG A 461 -1.72 -34.07 -101.54
N ASP A 462 -2.46 -33.06 -102.03
CA ASP A 462 -3.40 -33.04 -103.15
C ASP A 462 -4.86 -33.49 -103.03
N ALA A 463 -5.65 -32.87 -103.92
CA ALA A 463 -7.02 -32.40 -103.78
C ALA A 463 -7.91 -32.74 -105.02
N SER A 464 -9.17 -32.24 -105.01
CA SER A 464 -10.20 -32.15 -106.08
C SER A 464 -11.20 -33.33 -106.14
N SER A 465 -12.52 -33.21 -106.42
CA SER A 465 -13.37 -32.17 -107.03
C SER A 465 -14.90 -32.41 -106.77
N ALA A 466 -15.72 -31.37 -107.03
CA ALA A 466 -17.15 -31.34 -107.46
C ALA A 466 -18.35 -31.65 -106.49
N ALA A 467 -19.04 -30.56 -106.08
CA ALA A 467 -20.48 -30.17 -106.16
C ALA A 467 -21.64 -31.22 -106.27
N PRO A 468 -22.94 -30.82 -106.14
CA PRO A 468 -23.63 -29.92 -105.19
C PRO A 468 -25.01 -30.47 -104.68
N ALA A 469 -25.66 -29.82 -103.69
CA ALA A 469 -27.12 -29.50 -103.62
C ALA A 469 -27.76 -29.45 -102.21
N ARG A 470 -28.40 -28.30 -101.93
CA ARG A 470 -29.68 -27.97 -101.23
C ARG A 470 -30.21 -28.71 -99.97
N ARG A 471 -30.95 -27.87 -99.20
CA ARG A 471 -31.95 -28.08 -98.10
C ARG A 471 -31.34 -28.19 -96.69
N ALA A 472 -31.68 -27.35 -95.70
CA ALA A 472 -32.94 -26.86 -95.10
C ALA A 472 -33.27 -27.60 -93.79
N GLY A 473 -33.64 -26.83 -92.75
CA GLY A 473 -34.17 -27.29 -91.45
C GLY A 473 -33.08 -27.67 -90.45
N GLY A 474 -33.06 -27.23 -89.19
CA GLY A 474 -34.12 -26.68 -88.35
C GLY A 474 -34.28 -27.57 -87.11
N ALA A 475 -34.24 -26.94 -85.93
CA ALA A 475 -34.59 -27.47 -84.60
C ALA A 475 -33.70 -28.63 -84.09
N SER A 476 -33.39 -28.76 -82.80
CA SER A 476 -34.00 -28.24 -81.56
C SER A 476 -32.95 -28.21 -80.46
#